data_AF-A0A3B9ZHJ9-F1
#
_entry.id   AF-A0A3B9ZHJ9-F1
#
_cell.length_a   1.000
_cell.length_b   1.000
_cell.length_c   1.000
_cell.angle_alpha   90.00
_cell.angle_beta   90.00
_cell.angle_gamma   90.00
#
_symmetry.space_group_name_H-M   'P 1'
#
loop_
_entity.id
_entity.type
_entity.pdbx_description
1 polymer ?
#
loop_
_entity_poly.entity_id
_entity_poly.type
_entity_poly.pdbx_seq_one_letter_code
_entity_poly.pdbx_strand_id
1 'polypeptide(L)' 'DVCRSFEQVAKVEKFHETRYRKLINNLMNGEVFKKKEPVVWHCINCGHVIESADAPKECPACKHPQAYYEVLA' A
#
# COMPACT_ATOMS: atom_id res chain seq x y z
N ASP A 1 17.85 27.17 -13.60
CA ASP A 1 16.46 26.60 -13.59
C ASP A 1 16.39 25.15 -14.04
N VAL A 2 16.99 24.77 -15.16
CA VAL A 2 16.99 23.37 -15.65
C VAL A 2 17.73 22.41 -14.72
N CYS A 3 18.94 22.76 -14.25
CA CYS A 3 19.72 21.90 -13.34
C CYS A 3 18.95 21.55 -12.05
N ARG A 4 18.38 22.57 -11.37
CA ARG A 4 17.55 22.37 -10.18
C ARG A 4 16.34 21.48 -10.45
N SER A 5 15.75 21.57 -11.64
CA SER A 5 14.63 20.70 -12.02
C SER A 5 15.07 19.23 -12.12
N PHE A 6 16.21 18.95 -12.76
CA PHE A 6 16.78 17.59 -12.80
C PHE A 6 17.11 17.05 -11.40
N GLU A 7 17.62 17.87 -10.49
CA GLU A 7 17.84 17.45 -9.10
C GLU A 7 16.55 17.07 -8.38
N GLN A 8 15.44 17.81 -8.57
CA GLN A 8 14.15 17.44 -7.97
C GLN A 8 13.58 16.17 -8.59
N VAL A 9 13.68 16.02 -9.92
CA VAL A 9 13.27 14.79 -10.62
C VAL A 9 14.03 13.59 -10.07
N ALA A 10 15.35 13.69 -9.89
CA ALA A 10 16.15 12.60 -9.32
C ALA A 10 15.67 12.17 -7.91
N LYS A 11 15.23 13.12 -7.06
CA LYS A 11 14.65 12.80 -5.75
C LYS A 11 13.30 12.07 -5.85
N VAL A 12 12.45 12.50 -6.79
CA VAL A 12 11.17 11.83 -7.08
C VAL A 12 11.40 10.41 -7.56
N GLU A 13 12.33 10.21 -8.49
CA GLU A 13 12.63 8.86 -9.00
C GLU A 13 13.25 7.95 -7.92
N LYS A 14 14.02 8.50 -6.98
CA LYS A 14 14.49 7.73 -5.83
C LYS A 14 13.35 7.29 -4.90
N PHE A 15 12.34 8.13 -4.72
CA PHE A 15 11.12 7.77 -4.00
C PHE A 15 10.32 6.69 -4.76
N HIS A 16 10.17 6.81 -6.08
CA HIS A 16 9.55 5.79 -6.92
C HIS A 16 10.24 4.43 -6.77
N GLU A 17 11.58 4.40 -6.87
CA GLU A 17 12.36 3.18 -6.68
C GLU A 17 12.08 2.54 -5.30
N THR A 18 12.09 3.35 -4.25
CA THR A 18 11.84 2.89 -2.87
C THR A 18 10.44 2.27 -2.75
N ARG A 19 9.42 2.93 -3.32
CA ARG A 19 8.04 2.42 -3.33
C ARG A 19 7.95 1.09 -4.09
N TYR A 20 8.51 1.00 -5.29
CA TYR A 20 8.44 -0.22 -6.09
C TYR A 20 9.19 -1.39 -5.43
N ARG A 21 10.35 -1.14 -4.81
CA ARG A 21 11.08 -2.15 -4.03
C ARG A 21 10.27 -2.66 -2.84
N LYS A 22 9.54 -1.78 -2.14
CA LYS A 22 8.66 -2.19 -1.04
C LYS A 22 7.49 -3.05 -1.55
N LEU A 23 6.87 -2.67 -2.67
CA LEU A 23 5.75 -3.41 -3.25
C LEU A 23 6.18 -4.81 -3.74
N ILE A 24 7.30 -4.93 -4.44
CA ILE A 24 7.79 -6.24 -4.90
C ILE A 24 8.18 -7.14 -3.71
N ASN A 25 8.77 -6.58 -2.65
CA ASN A 25 9.08 -7.35 -1.44
C ASN A 25 7.80 -7.87 -0.77
N ASN A 26 6.76 -7.03 -0.66
CA ASN A 26 5.46 -7.49 -0.15
C ASN A 26 4.89 -8.64 -1.00
N LEU A 27 5.02 -8.56 -2.32
CA LEU A 27 4.54 -9.61 -3.22
C LEU A 27 5.33 -10.91 -3.02
N MET A 28 6.66 -10.85 -3.04
CA MET A 28 7.54 -12.02 -2.89
C MET A 28 7.39 -12.69 -1.51
N ASN A 29 7.13 -11.92 -0.46
CA ASN A 29 6.96 -12.44 0.89
C ASN A 29 5.52 -12.82 1.23
N GLY A 30 4.56 -12.62 0.32
CA GLY A 30 3.13 -12.85 0.61
C GLY A 30 2.54 -11.88 1.65
N GLU A 31 3.14 -10.69 1.79
CA GLU A 31 2.79 -9.67 2.78
C GLU A 31 1.93 -8.53 2.20
N VAL A 32 1.35 -8.71 1.00
CA VAL A 32 0.48 -7.69 0.38
C VAL A 32 -0.75 -7.41 1.24
N PHE A 33 -1.42 -8.48 1.72
CA PHE A 33 -2.64 -8.43 2.52
C PHE A 33 -2.49 -9.08 3.89
N LYS A 34 -1.25 -9.25 4.35
CA LYS A 34 -0.89 -9.86 5.63
C LYS A 34 0.31 -9.16 6.23
N LYS A 35 0.30 -8.95 7.55
CA LYS A 35 1.40 -8.41 8.33
C LYS A 35 1.69 -9.30 9.54
N LYS A 36 2.88 -9.13 10.12
CA LYS A 36 3.32 -9.89 11.30
C LYS A 36 2.52 -9.48 12.54
N GLU A 37 2.32 -8.17 12.70
CA GLU A 37 1.50 -7.57 13.75
C GLU A 37 0.22 -6.98 13.14
N PRO A 38 -0.87 -6.86 13.92
CA PRO A 38 -2.07 -6.17 13.48
C PRO A 38 -1.75 -4.77 12.96
N VAL A 39 -2.35 -4.44 11.82
CA VAL A 39 -2.33 -3.10 11.25
C VAL A 39 -3.75 -2.67 10.94
N VAL A 40 -3.93 -1.37 10.73
CA VAL A 40 -5.20 -0.81 10.31
C VAL A 40 -5.30 -0.90 8.79
N TRP A 41 -6.26 -1.68 8.31
CA TRP A 41 -6.58 -1.83 6.89
C TRP A 41 -7.69 -0.89 6.49
N HIS A 42 -7.53 -0.22 5.35
CA HIS A 42 -8.45 0.75 4.77
C HIS A 42 -8.94 0.27 3.40
N CYS A 43 -10.24 0.15 3.21
CA CYS A 43 -10.83 -0.17 1.91
C CYS A 43 -10.90 1.09 1.03
N ILE A 44 -10.07 1.19 0.01
CA ILE A 44 -10.01 2.33 -0.92
C ILE A 44 -11.25 2.47 -1.81
N ASN A 45 -12.18 1.51 -1.78
CA ASN A 45 -13.46 1.61 -2.47
C ASN A 45 -14.50 2.42 -1.68
N CYS A 46 -14.58 2.22 -0.36
CA CYS A 46 -15.70 2.74 0.44
C CYS A 46 -15.31 3.31 1.80
N GLY A 47 -14.04 3.29 2.18
CA GLY A 47 -13.55 3.84 3.44
C GLY A 47 -13.71 2.95 4.67
N HIS A 48 -14.12 1.68 4.53
CA HIS A 48 -14.22 0.77 5.68
C HIS A 48 -12.82 0.51 6.28
N VAL A 49 -12.71 0.59 7.61
CA VAL A 49 -11.47 0.42 8.37
C VAL A 49 -11.57 -0.76 9.34
N ILE A 50 -10.53 -1.58 9.42
CA ILE A 50 -10.45 -2.72 10.36
C ILE A 50 -9.00 -2.92 10.84
N GLU A 51 -8.82 -3.19 12.13
CA GLU A 51 -7.53 -3.58 12.71
C GLU A 51 -7.41 -5.11 12.74
N SER A 52 -6.44 -5.66 12.01
CA SER A 52 -6.20 -7.10 11.91
C SER A 52 -4.81 -7.41 11.33
N ALA A 53 -4.31 -8.62 11.55
CA ALA A 53 -3.07 -9.09 10.92
C ALA A 53 -3.24 -9.32 9.40
N ASP A 54 -4.44 -9.67 8.95
CA ASP A 54 -4.78 -9.96 7.55
C ASP A 54 -5.94 -9.07 7.08
N ALA A 55 -5.87 -8.57 5.85
CA ALA A 55 -6.98 -7.84 5.23
C ALA A 55 -8.14 -8.81 4.90
N PRO A 56 -9.41 -8.40 5.03
CA PRO A 56 -10.56 -9.25 4.68
C PRO A 56 -10.55 -9.71 3.22
N LYS A 57 -10.93 -10.98 2.97
CA LYS A 57 -11.09 -11.51 1.60
C LYS A 57 -12.16 -10.76 0.79
N GLU A 58 -13.18 -10.27 1.48
CA GLU A 58 -14.25 -9.44 0.96
C GLU A 58 -14.55 -8.34 1.98
N CYS A 59 -14.74 -7.10 1.52
CA CYS A 59 -15.10 -6.00 2.39
C CYS A 59 -16.51 -6.22 2.99
N PRO A 60 -16.67 -6.21 4.33
CA PRO A 60 -17.96 -6.47 4.95
C PRO A 60 -18.99 -5.36 4.65
N ALA A 61 -18.52 -4.15 4.33
CA ALA A 61 -19.35 -3.00 4.00
C ALA A 61 -19.80 -2.97 2.53
N CYS A 62 -18.86 -2.88 1.58
CA CYS A 62 -19.17 -2.68 0.16
C CYS A 62 -19.09 -3.92 -0.72
N LYS A 63 -18.78 -5.10 -0.14
CA LYS A 63 -18.68 -6.39 -0.85
C LYS A 63 -17.63 -6.46 -1.97
N HIS A 64 -16.72 -5.49 -2.04
CA HIS A 64 -15.60 -5.52 -2.99
C HIS A 64 -14.48 -6.45 -2.49
N PRO A 65 -13.69 -7.04 -3.40
CA PRO A 65 -12.66 -8.02 -3.05
C PRO A 65 -11.50 -7.41 -2.24
N GLN A 66 -10.72 -8.28 -1.60
CA GLN A 66 -9.51 -7.95 -0.82
C GLN A 66 -8.57 -6.96 -1.51
N ALA A 67 -8.51 -6.99 -2.84
CA ALA A 67 -7.67 -6.11 -3.66
C ALA A 67 -7.91 -4.61 -3.44
N TYR A 68 -9.03 -4.23 -2.84
CA TYR A 68 -9.33 -2.84 -2.46
C TYR A 68 -8.83 -2.44 -1.07
N TYR A 69 -8.15 -3.32 -0.33
CA TYR A 69 -7.56 -2.94 0.95
C TYR A 69 -6.12 -2.49 0.81
N GLU A 70 -5.78 -1.42 1.52
CA GLU A 70 -4.42 -0.96 1.78
C GLU A 70 -4.18 -0.83 3.28
N VAL A 71 -2.92 -0.72 3.70
CA VAL A 71 -2.62 -0.29 5.07
C VAL A 71 -2.92 1.20 5.17
N LEU A 72 -3.74 1.60 6.14
CA LEU A 72 -4.07 3.00 6.39
C LEU A 72 -2.77 3.78 6.68
N ALA A 73 -2.52 4.80 5.86
CA ALA A 73 -1.33 5.64 5.93
C ALA A 73 -1.34 6.58 7.14
#